data_AF-A0A2M7KVJ3-F1
#
_entry.id   AF-A0A2M7KVJ3-F1
#
_cell.length_a   1.000
_cell.length_b   1.000
_cell.length_c   1.000
_cell.angle_alpha   90.00
_cell.angle_beta   90.00
_cell.angle_gamma   90.00
#
_symmetry.space_group_name_H-M   'P 1'
#
loop_
_entity.id
_entity.type
_entity.pdbx_description
1 polymer ?
#
loop_
_entity_poly.entity_id
_entity_poly.type
_entity_poly.pdbx_seq_one_letter_code
_entity_poly.pdbx_strand_id
1 'polypeptide(L)'
;MRLPPFKLERYFAKYEFSARYLLCSSDCESLLVSDLLALEPGADESLKRHWLGYTESTGAPSLRKEIANIYDSITPGQVLVHSGAQEAIFLFMHAALQPGDHVIVHWPCYQSLFEVARGIGC
;
A
#
# COMPACT_ATOMS: atom_id res chain seq x y z
N MET A 1 16.05 12.57 -9.04
CA MET A 1 14.57 12.63 -8.94
C MET A 1 14.16 13.74 -8.00
N ARG A 2 13.27 14.65 -8.42
CA ARG A 2 12.66 15.67 -7.55
C ARG A 2 11.16 15.62 -7.77
N LEU A 3 10.43 15.03 -6.82
CA LEU A 3 8.97 14.90 -6.89
C LEU A 3 8.30 16.16 -6.35
N PRO A 4 7.22 16.65 -6.99
CA PRO A 4 6.43 17.73 -6.43
C PRO A 4 5.67 17.24 -5.17
N PRO A 5 5.21 18.15 -4.30
CA PRO A 5 4.36 17.79 -3.17
C PRO A 5 3.11 17.02 -3.63
N PHE A 6 2.74 15.98 -2.90
CA PHE A 6 1.47 15.27 -3.11
C PHE A 6 0.33 16.18 -2.66
N LYS A 7 -0.50 16.64 -3.60
CA LYS A 7 -1.49 17.69 -3.35
C LYS A 7 -2.57 17.26 -2.35
N LEU A 8 -3.07 16.03 -2.49
CA LEU A 8 -4.04 15.44 -1.58
C LEU A 8 -3.48 15.35 -0.14
N GLU A 9 -2.25 14.87 0.01
CA GLU A 9 -1.56 14.84 1.31
C GLU A 9 -1.37 16.24 1.90
N ARG A 10 -1.07 17.26 1.09
CA ARG A 10 -0.97 18.65 1.59
C ARG A 10 -2.33 19.20 2.02
N TYR A 11 -3.41 18.76 1.40
CA TYR A 11 -4.78 19.09 1.80
C TYR A 11 -5.12 18.42 3.13
N PHE A 12 -4.94 17.11 3.27
CA PHE A 12 -5.22 16.39 4.52
C PHE A 12 -4.34 16.85 5.67
N ALA A 13 -3.04 17.06 5.44
CA ALA A 13 -2.14 17.60 6.48
C ALA A 13 -2.62 18.92 7.10
N LYS A 14 -3.41 19.72 6.36
CA LYS A 14 -4.00 20.96 6.86
C LYS A 14 -5.35 20.75 7.56
N TYR A 15 -6.19 19.84 7.07
CA TYR A 15 -7.61 19.79 7.43
C TYR A 15 -8.08 18.52 8.14
N GLU A 16 -7.35 17.42 8.03
CA GLU A 16 -7.76 16.09 8.51
C GLU A 16 -8.18 16.09 9.99
N PHE A 17 -7.37 16.73 10.84
CA PHE A 17 -7.61 16.79 12.29
C PHE A 17 -8.24 18.10 12.77
N SER A 18 -8.67 18.97 11.84
CA SER A 18 -9.34 20.24 12.19
C SER A 18 -10.76 20.35 11.64
N ALA A 19 -11.10 19.56 10.62
CA ALA A 19 -12.46 19.48 10.11
C ALA A 19 -13.38 18.78 11.12
N ARG A 20 -14.54 19.38 11.40
CA ARG A 20 -15.55 18.77 12.28
C ARG A 20 -16.16 17.50 11.68
N TYR A 21 -16.32 17.47 10.37
CA TYR A 21 -16.87 16.33 9.62
C TYR A 21 -15.98 16.07 8.41
N LEU A 22 -15.27 14.93 8.42
CA LEU A 22 -14.36 14.53 7.35
C LEU A 22 -15.12 13.63 6.36
N LEU A 23 -15.74 14.24 5.33
CA LEU A 23 -16.57 13.55 4.33
C LEU A 23 -15.87 13.42 2.98
N CYS A 24 -14.55 13.36 2.97
CA CYS A 24 -13.75 13.35 1.74
C CYS A 24 -12.66 12.26 1.69
N SER A 25 -12.56 11.41 2.72
CA SER A 25 -11.63 10.29 2.71
C SER A 25 -12.14 9.16 1.83
N SER A 26 -11.23 8.35 1.30
CA SER A 26 -11.54 7.16 0.49
C SER A 26 -11.20 5.85 1.21
N ASP A 27 -10.76 5.93 2.46
CA ASP A 27 -10.54 4.77 3.32
C ASP A 27 -11.83 4.38 4.06
N CYS A 28 -11.83 3.18 4.60
CA CYS A 28 -12.86 2.71 5.51
C CYS A 28 -12.52 3.12 6.95
N GLU A 29 -13.53 3.09 7.82
CA GLU A 29 -13.33 3.28 9.25
C GLU A 29 -12.28 2.31 9.81
N SER A 30 -11.33 2.85 10.57
CA SER A 30 -10.28 2.06 11.22
C SER A 30 -10.84 1.24 12.38
N LEU A 31 -10.32 0.02 12.55
CA LEU A 31 -10.71 -0.87 13.64
C LEU A 31 -9.75 -0.76 14.83
N LEU A 32 -10.27 -0.97 16.04
CA LEU A 32 -9.42 -1.28 17.18
C LEU A 32 -8.72 -2.62 16.96
N VAL A 33 -7.50 -2.75 17.48
CA VAL A 33 -6.75 -4.02 17.41
C VAL A 33 -7.56 -5.17 18.03
N SER A 34 -8.25 -4.92 19.15
CA SER A 34 -9.12 -5.92 19.79
C SER A 34 -10.25 -6.39 18.88
N ASP A 35 -10.87 -5.47 18.14
CA ASP A 35 -12.02 -5.76 17.30
C ASP A 35 -11.58 -6.57 16.07
N LEU A 36 -10.41 -6.23 15.52
CA LEU A 36 -9.78 -7.01 14.45
C LEU A 36 -9.44 -8.44 14.92
N LEU A 37 -8.83 -8.59 16.09
CA LEU A 37 -8.47 -9.92 16.62
C LEU A 37 -9.70 -10.76 17.00
N ALA A 38 -10.81 -10.11 17.37
CA ALA A 38 -12.06 -10.81 17.67
C ALA A 38 -12.70 -11.50 16.46
N LEU A 39 -12.28 -11.16 15.23
CA LEU A 39 -12.77 -11.80 14.00
C LEU A 39 -12.28 -13.26 13.85
N GLU A 40 -11.17 -13.63 14.48
CA GLU A 40 -10.56 -14.95 14.36
C GLU A 40 -10.28 -15.57 15.74
N PRO A 41 -10.95 -16.68 16.11
CA PRO A 41 -10.71 -17.35 17.39
C PRO A 41 -9.24 -17.70 17.61
N GLY A 42 -8.66 -17.20 18.71
CA GLY A 42 -7.27 -17.46 19.09
C GLY A 42 -6.23 -16.48 18.50
N ALA A 43 -6.65 -15.50 17.70
CA ALA A 43 -5.73 -14.52 17.11
C ALA A 43 -5.01 -13.66 18.16
N ASP A 44 -5.66 -13.31 19.28
CA ASP A 44 -5.05 -12.55 20.37
C ASP A 44 -3.84 -13.28 21.00
N GLU A 45 -3.99 -14.56 21.33
CA GLU A 45 -2.89 -15.39 21.84
C GLU A 45 -1.81 -15.62 20.77
N SER A 46 -2.20 -15.74 19.50
CA SER A 46 -1.25 -15.85 18.39
C SER A 46 -0.39 -14.59 18.26
N LEU A 47 -1.01 -13.40 18.30
CA LEU A 47 -0.31 -12.12 18.21
C LEU A 47 0.68 -11.95 19.37
N LYS A 48 0.26 -12.28 20.61
CA LYS A 48 1.12 -12.20 21.80
C LYS A 48 2.34 -13.12 21.74
N ARG A 49 2.25 -14.23 21.00
CA ARG A 49 3.35 -15.19 20.81
C ARG A 49 4.15 -14.94 19.52
N HIS A 50 3.77 -13.93 18.73
CA HIS A 50 4.42 -13.65 17.47
C HIS A 50 5.86 -13.15 17.69
N TRP A 51 6.80 -13.71 16.94
CA TRP A 51 8.19 -13.31 16.98
C TRP A 51 8.42 -12.08 16.09
N LEU A 52 8.88 -10.97 16.67
CA LEU A 52 9.14 -9.70 15.97
C LEU A 52 10.54 -9.69 15.31
N GLY A 53 10.80 -10.68 14.45
CA GLY A 53 12.02 -10.76 13.64
C GLY A 53 11.79 -10.42 12.17
N TYR A 54 12.87 -10.46 11.39
CA TYR A 54 12.77 -10.32 9.93
C TYR A 54 12.04 -11.50 9.31
N THR A 55 11.22 -11.20 8.30
CA THR A 55 10.65 -12.20 7.39
C THR A 55 11.46 -12.27 6.09
N GLU A 56 11.00 -13.07 5.12
CA GLU A 56 11.61 -13.14 3.79
C GLU A 56 11.47 -11.83 3.02
N SER A 57 12.42 -11.50 2.15
CA SER A 57 12.38 -10.26 1.36
C SER A 57 11.14 -10.11 0.48
N THR A 58 10.50 -11.23 0.11
CA THR A 58 9.27 -11.22 -0.69
C THR A 58 8.00 -11.10 0.15
N GLY A 59 8.11 -11.24 1.48
CA GLY A 59 7.01 -11.31 2.42
C GLY A 59 6.86 -12.70 3.05
N ALA A 60 6.24 -12.74 4.23
CA ALA A 60 6.01 -13.98 4.97
C ALA A 60 5.27 -15.02 4.11
N PRO A 61 5.73 -16.29 4.05
CA PRO A 61 5.10 -17.33 3.23
C PRO A 61 3.61 -17.53 3.51
N SER A 62 3.20 -17.46 4.78
CA SER A 62 1.78 -17.55 5.17
C SER A 62 0.97 -16.38 4.61
N LEU A 63 1.46 -15.15 4.72
CA LEU A 63 0.80 -13.97 4.18
C LEU A 63 0.68 -14.01 2.65
N ARG A 64 1.75 -14.40 1.95
CA ARG A 64 1.73 -14.55 0.49
C ARG A 64 0.70 -15.58 0.03
N LYS A 65 0.52 -16.67 0.80
CA LYS A 65 -0.52 -17.67 0.54
C LYS A 65 -1.92 -17.09 0.69
N GLU A 66 -2.19 -16.37 1.77
CA GLU A 66 -3.51 -15.78 1.99
C GLU A 66 -3.85 -14.69 0.96
N ILE A 67 -2.87 -13.86 0.57
CA ILE A 67 -3.06 -12.88 -0.51
C ILE A 67 -3.41 -13.58 -1.84
N ALA A 68 -2.72 -14.67 -2.17
CA ALA A 68 -2.97 -15.41 -3.39
C ALA A 68 -4.41 -15.96 -3.46
N ASN A 69 -4.98 -16.38 -2.33
CA ASN A 69 -6.37 -16.88 -2.24
C ASN A 69 -7.45 -15.83 -2.60
N ILE A 70 -7.09 -14.54 -2.63
CA ILE A 70 -8.00 -13.46 -3.05
C ILE A 70 -8.21 -13.46 -4.58
N TYR A 71 -7.32 -14.13 -5.32
CA TYR A 71 -7.31 -14.14 -6.79
C TYR A 71 -7.47 -15.57 -7.32
N ASP A 72 -8.20 -15.72 -8.43
CA ASP A 72 -8.44 -17.05 -9.03
C ASP A 72 -7.19 -17.67 -9.68
N SER A 73 -6.23 -16.86 -10.11
CA SER A 73 -5.12 -17.28 -10.98
C SER A 73 -3.72 -16.91 -10.48
N ILE A 74 -3.59 -16.33 -9.28
CA ILE A 74 -2.29 -15.90 -8.74
C ILE A 74 -1.77 -16.96 -7.78
N THR A 75 -0.51 -17.34 -7.95
CA THR A 75 0.18 -18.24 -7.02
C THR A 75 0.96 -17.44 -5.96
N PRO A 76 1.25 -18.01 -4.78
CA PRO A 76 2.03 -17.32 -3.74
C PRO A 76 3.44 -16.90 -4.20
N GLY A 77 3.99 -17.56 -5.21
CA GLY A 77 5.28 -17.20 -5.82
C GLY A 77 5.24 -15.94 -6.70
N GLN A 78 4.04 -15.46 -7.04
CA GLN A 78 3.82 -14.24 -7.81
C GLN A 78 3.43 -13.04 -6.93
N VAL A 79 3.46 -13.20 -5.61
CA VAL A 79 3.12 -12.15 -4.64
C VAL A 79 4.39 -11.56 -4.04
N LEU A 80 4.51 -10.23 -4.10
CA LEU A 80 5.51 -9.45 -3.37
C LEU A 80 4.80 -8.53 -2.37
N VAL A 81 5.05 -8.74 -1.08
CA VAL A 81 4.43 -7.97 0.01
C VAL A 81 5.20 -6.67 0.22
N HIS A 82 4.45 -5.59 0.44
CA HIS A 82 4.98 -4.25 0.67
C HIS A 82 4.28 -3.60 1.87
N SER A 83 4.89 -2.54 2.41
CA SER A 83 4.35 -1.66 3.44
C SER A 83 3.34 -0.69 2.82
N GLY A 84 2.18 -1.24 2.44
CA GLY A 84 1.10 -0.51 1.77
C GLY A 84 1.33 -0.35 0.26
N ALA A 85 0.27 0.04 -0.45
CA ALA A 85 0.25 0.12 -1.91
C ALA A 85 1.24 1.18 -2.46
N GLN A 86 1.54 2.23 -1.69
CA GLN A 86 2.43 3.30 -2.13
C GLN A 86 3.87 2.81 -2.35
N GLU A 87 4.38 1.92 -1.49
CA GLU A 87 5.71 1.32 -1.68
C GLU A 87 5.73 0.43 -2.93
N ALA A 88 4.67 -0.37 -3.15
CA ALA A 88 4.55 -1.20 -4.34
C ALA A 88 4.56 -0.37 -5.63
N ILE A 89 3.79 0.72 -5.69
CA ILE A 89 3.79 1.65 -6.84
C ILE A 89 5.20 2.20 -7.08
N PHE A 90 5.85 2.67 -6.01
CA PHE A 90 7.17 3.27 -6.12
C PHE A 90 8.21 2.28 -6.65
N LEU A 91 8.30 1.09 -6.06
CA LEU A 91 9.25 0.05 -6.48
C LEU A 91 8.94 -0.47 -7.88
N PHE A 92 7.67 -0.68 -8.22
CA PHE A 92 7.27 -1.12 -9.55
C PHE A 92 7.75 -0.15 -10.63
N MET A 93 7.49 1.15 -10.47
CA MET A 93 7.91 2.16 -11.44
C MET A 93 9.44 2.20 -11.58
N HIS A 94 10.18 2.11 -10.46
CA HIS A 94 11.64 2.08 -10.48
C HIS A 94 12.24 0.81 -11.09
N ALA A 95 11.57 -0.33 -10.95
CA ALA A 95 12.04 -1.61 -11.48
C ALA A 95 11.67 -1.81 -12.97
N ALA A 96 10.51 -1.30 -13.38
CA ALA A 96 9.92 -1.56 -14.69
C ALA A 96 10.22 -0.49 -15.75
N LEU A 97 10.55 0.74 -15.34
CA LEU A 97 10.70 1.88 -16.26
C LEU A 97 12.14 2.40 -16.32
N GLN A 98 12.46 3.03 -17.45
CA GLN A 98 13.71 3.74 -17.70
C GLN A 98 13.44 5.18 -18.16
N PRO A 99 14.40 6.11 -17.98
CA PRO A 99 14.28 7.46 -18.51
C PRO A 99 14.03 7.45 -20.04
N GLY A 100 13.05 8.21 -20.49
CA GLY A 100 12.63 8.29 -21.89
C GLY A 100 11.53 7.32 -22.31
N ASP A 101 11.12 6.38 -21.44
CA ASP A 101 9.97 5.52 -21.70
C ASP A 101 8.66 6.32 -21.80
N HIS A 102 7.81 5.98 -22.79
CA HIS A 102 6.49 6.59 -22.92
C HIS A 102 5.45 5.83 -22.08
N VAL A 103 4.91 6.48 -21.05
CA VAL A 103 3.94 5.89 -20.11
C VAL A 103 2.55 6.51 -20.31
N ILE A 104 1.52 5.66 -20.39
CA ILE A 104 0.12 6.07 -20.45
C ILE A 104 -0.53 5.78 -19.10
N VAL A 105 -1.26 6.75 -18.56
CA VAL A 105 -1.98 6.63 -17.28
C VAL A 105 -3.44 7.03 -17.45
N HIS A 106 -4.31 6.47 -16.61
CA HIS A 106 -5.67 6.98 -16.47
C HIS A 106 -5.67 8.40 -15.91
N TRP A 107 -6.64 9.24 -16.29
CA TRP A 107 -6.75 10.61 -15.78
C TRP A 107 -8.21 11.01 -15.49
N PRO A 108 -8.51 11.57 -14.29
CA PRO A 108 -7.61 11.73 -13.14
C PRO A 108 -7.25 10.40 -12.48
N CYS A 109 -6.10 10.32 -11.80
CA CYS A 109 -5.68 9.15 -11.03
C CYS A 109 -4.87 9.55 -9.79
N TYR A 110 -4.55 8.55 -8.95
CA TYR A 110 -3.72 8.74 -7.75
C TYR A 110 -2.33 9.28 -8.13
N GLN A 111 -1.90 10.36 -7.47
CA GLN A 111 -0.78 11.19 -7.96
C GLN A 111 0.52 10.41 -8.18
N SER A 112 0.81 9.42 -7.33
CA SER A 112 1.99 8.57 -7.46
C SER A 112 2.06 7.78 -8.78
N LEU A 113 0.91 7.43 -9.38
CA LEU A 113 0.86 6.64 -10.61
C LEU A 113 1.47 7.38 -11.82
N PHE A 114 1.57 8.71 -11.77
CA PHE A 114 2.19 9.50 -12.84
C PHE A 114 3.39 10.33 -12.39
N GLU A 115 3.40 10.85 -11.17
CA GLU A 115 4.54 11.67 -10.71
C GLU A 115 5.80 10.84 -10.46
N VAL A 116 5.69 9.57 -10.04
CA VAL A 116 6.86 8.71 -9.85
C VAL A 116 7.55 8.43 -11.19
N ALA A 117 6.79 8.06 -12.22
CA ALA A 117 7.31 7.85 -13.57
C ALA A 117 7.98 9.12 -14.13
N ARG A 118 7.34 10.28 -13.99
CA ARG A 118 7.94 11.58 -14.36
C ARG A 118 9.23 11.87 -13.59
N GLY A 119 9.27 11.52 -12.30
CA GLY A 119 10.44 11.68 -11.45
C GLY A 119 11.65 10.83 -11.87
N ILE A 120 11.40 9.69 -12.53
CA ILE A 120 12.40 8.81 -13.14
C ILE A 120 12.90 9.37 -14.49
N GLY A 121 12.10 10.21 -15.16
CA GLY A 121 12.41 10.81 -16.45
C GLY A 121 11.65 10.19 -17.62
N CYS A 122 10.55 9.50 -17.34
CA CYS A 122 9.56 9.08 -18.34
C CYS A 122 8.65 10.25 -18.72
#